data_AF-A0A9E6W9X0-F1
#
_entry.id   AF-A0A9E6W9X0-F1
#
_cell.length_a   1.000
_cell.length_b   1.000
_cell.length_c   1.000
_cell.angle_alpha   90.00
_cell.angle_beta   90.00
_cell.angle_gamma   90.00
#
_symmetry.space_group_name_H-M   'P 1'
#
loop_
_entity.id
_entity.type
_entity.pdbx_description
1 polymer ?
#
loop_
_entity_poly.entity_id
_entity_poly.type
_entity_poly.pdbx_seq_one_letter_code
_entity_poly.pdbx_strand_id
1 'polypeptide(L)' 'MPKILTIVGARPQFVKAAALSRALKKYGIEEILVHTGQHFDENMAEIFFRQMEIPQPKYNLGINSLSHGAMT' A
#
# COMPACT_ATOMS: atom_id res chain seq x y z
N MET A 1 6.86 21.95 2.50
CA MET A 1 7.45 20.62 2.78
C MET A 1 7.13 19.71 1.60
N PRO A 2 8.04 18.79 1.22
CA PRO A 2 7.80 17.86 0.12
C PRO A 2 6.67 16.88 0.48
N LYS A 3 5.89 16.50 -0.53
CA LYS A 3 4.83 15.50 -0.43
C LYS A 3 5.20 14.30 -1.30
N ILE A 4 5.09 13.10 -0.76
CA ILE A 4 5.43 11.86 -1.45
C ILE A 4 4.16 11.07 -1.73
N LEU A 5 4.01 10.62 -2.98
CA LEU A 5 2.96 9.69 -3.39
C LEU A 5 3.57 8.29 -3.48
N THR A 6 3.11 7.38 -2.61
CA THR A 6 3.51 5.97 -2.62
C THR A 6 2.38 5.16 -3.26
N ILE A 7 2.65 4.45 -4.36
CA ILE A 7 1.66 3.61 -5.05
C ILE A 7 2.04 2.14 -4.87
N VAL A 8 1.10 1.33 -4.37
CA VAL A 8 1.27 -0.11 -4.12
C VAL A 8 0.12 -0.91 -4.71
N GLY A 9 0.36 -2.17 -5.03
CA GLY A 9 -0.62 -3.09 -5.61
C GLY A 9 -0.35 -4.57 -5.34
N ALA A 10 0.92 -4.98 -5.23
CA ALA A 10 1.33 -6.35 -4.95
C ALA A 10 1.86 -6.52 -3.51
N ARG A 11 1.68 -7.72 -2.92
CA ARG A 11 2.06 -8.05 -1.54
C ARG A 11 3.53 -7.74 -1.19
N PRO A 12 4.53 -8.03 -2.05
CA PRO A 12 5.92 -7.67 -1.76
C PRO A 12 6.13 -6.15 -1.59
N GLN A 13 5.23 -5.34 -2.15
CA GLN A 13 5.31 -3.88 -2.06
C GLN A 13 4.78 -3.38 -0.70
N PHE A 14 3.84 -4.07 -0.06
CA PHE A 14 3.35 -3.68 1.28
C PHE A 14 4.47 -3.73 2.33
N VAL A 15 5.30 -4.77 2.27
CA VAL A 15 6.48 -4.90 3.17
C VAL A 15 7.44 -3.73 2.98
N LYS A 16 7.70 -3.35 1.72
CA LYS A 16 8.58 -2.20 1.39
C LYS A 16 7.95 -0.87 1.80
N ALA A 17 6.65 -0.70 1.56
CA ALA A 17 5.90 0.49 1.95
C ALA A 17 5.90 0.67 3.46
N ALA A 18 5.74 -0.40 4.25
CA ALA A 18 5.82 -0.34 5.71
C ALA A 18 7.13 0.29 6.20
N ALA A 19 8.26 -0.12 5.63
CA ALA A 19 9.57 0.43 5.97
C ALA A 19 9.70 1.90 5.56
N LEU A 20 9.24 2.25 4.36
CA LEU A 20 9.27 3.62 3.84
C LEU A 20 8.37 4.56 4.67
N SER A 21 7.10 4.20 4.89
CA SER A 21 6.14 5.00 5.65
C SER A 21 6.64 5.33 7.06
N ARG A 22 7.27 4.37 7.75
CA ARG A 22 7.92 4.61 9.05
C ARG A 22 9.04 5.66 8.96
N ALA A 23 9.87 5.57 7.92
CA ALA A 23 10.95 6.54 7.72
C ALA A 23 10.38 7.94 7.40
N LEU A 24 9.42 8.05 6.48
CA LEU A 24 8.79 9.32 6.11
C LEU A 24 8.13 10.00 7.31
N LYS A 25 7.41 9.23 8.14
CA LYS A 25 6.83 9.71 9.40
C LYS A 25 7.89 10.26 10.36
N LYS A 26 9.03 9.58 10.50
CA LYS A 26 10.16 10.03 11.35
C LYS A 26 10.75 11.37 10.89
N TYR A 27 10.79 11.63 9.58
CA TYR A 27 11.29 12.89 9.02
C TYR A 27 10.20 13.97 8.87
N GLY A 28 8.97 13.72 9.32
CA GLY A 28 7.86 14.67 9.18
C GLY A 28 7.45 14.94 7.73
N ILE A 29 7.70 13.99 6.82
CA ILE A 29 7.33 14.10 5.40
C ILE A 29 5.89 13.61 5.23
N GLU A 30 5.07 14.39 4.53
CA GLU A 30 3.70 13.99 4.20
C GLU A 30 3.72 12.88 3.14
N GLU A 31 3.17 11.72 3.49
CA GLU A 31 2.96 10.60 2.58
C GLU A 31 1.47 10.48 2.22
N ILE A 32 1.20 10.33 0.92
CA ILE A 32 -0.09 9.87 0.41
C ILE A 32 0.13 8.45 -0.11
N LEU A 33 -0.48 7.47 0.55
CA LEU A 33 -0.46 6.08 0.11
C LEU A 33 -1.68 5.77 -0.77
N VAL A 34 -1.42 5.16 -1.94
CA VAL A 34 -2.44 4.70 -2.90
C VAL A 34 -2.30 3.20 -3.09
N HIS A 35 -3.41 2.49 -2.94
CA HIS A 35 -3.52 1.07 -3.27
C HIS A 35 -4.23 0.92 -4.63
N THR A 36 -3.66 0.17 -5.56
CA THR A 36 -4.24 -0.01 -6.90
C THR A 36 -5.45 -0.94 -6.90
N GLY A 37 -5.57 -1.84 -5.93
CA GLY A 37 -6.63 -2.86 -5.89
C GLY A 37 -6.23 -4.19 -6.53
N GLN A 38 -4.98 -4.35 -6.97
CA GLN A 38 -4.55 -5.51 -7.78
C GLN A 38 -4.58 -6.86 -7.04
N HIS A 39 -4.60 -6.86 -5.70
CA HIS A 39 -4.72 -8.10 -4.93
C HIS A 39 -6.16 -8.52 -4.66
N PHE A 40 -6.50 -9.74 -5.10
CA PHE A 40 -7.82 -10.36 -5.08
C PHE A 40 -8.37 -10.73 -3.69
N ASP A 41 -7.56 -10.62 -2.63
CA ASP A 41 -8.01 -10.92 -1.26
C ASP A 41 -7.84 -9.70 -0.36
N GLU A 42 -8.91 -8.91 -0.27
CA GLU A 42 -9.02 -7.74 0.60
C GLU A 42 -8.71 -8.08 2.06
N ASN A 43 -9.09 -9.28 2.53
CA ASN A 43 -8.80 -9.72 3.90
C ASN A 43 -7.30 -9.90 4.13
N MET A 44 -6.56 -10.38 3.12
CA MET A 44 -5.10 -10.55 3.23
C MET A 44 -4.38 -9.21 3.24
N ALA A 45 -4.77 -8.25 2.38
CA ALA A 45 -4.19 -6.92 2.39
C ALA A 45 -4.39 -6.25 3.76
N GLU A 46 -5.61 -6.29 4.29
CA GLU A 46 -5.93 -5.69 5.59
C GLU A 46 -5.10 -6.28 6.74
N ILE A 47 -4.87 -7.60 6.74
CA ILE A 47 -4.00 -8.26 7.73
C ILE A 47 -2.57 -7.72 7.67
N PHE A 48 -1.98 -7.57 6.47
CA PHE A 48 -0.64 -7.02 6.32
C PHE A 48 -0.53 -5.57 6.79
N PHE A 49 -1.51 -4.74 6.44
CA PHE A 49 -1.53 -3.34 6.87
C PHE A 49 -1.60 -3.22 8.39
N ARG A 50 -2.44 -4.03 9.04
CA ARG A 50 -2.56 -4.07 10.50
C ARG A 50 -1.29 -4.62 11.17
N GLN A 51 -0.78 -5.76 10.71
CA GLN A 51 0.36 -6.43 11.34
C GLN A 51 1.69 -5.68 11.16
N MET A 52 1.85 -4.96 10.05
CA MET A 52 3.08 -4.23 9.74
C MET A 52 2.99 -2.73 10.07
N GLU A 53 1.88 -2.30 10.68
CA GLU A 53 1.58 -0.91 11.02
C GLU A 53 1.72 0.05 9.83
N ILE A 54 1.27 -0.40 8.65
CA ILE A 54 1.22 0.43 7.46
C ILE A 54 0.06 1.42 7.61
N PRO A 55 0.25 2.71 7.28
CA PRO A 55 -0.88 3.63 7.16
C PRO A 55 -1.95 3.08 6.22
N GLN A 56 -3.22 3.29 6.54
CA GLN A 56 -4.28 2.95 5.59
C GLN A 56 -4.12 3.78 4.31
N PRO A 57 -4.34 3.21 3.11
CA PRO A 57 -4.28 3.96 1.87
C PRO A 57 -5.28 5.11 1.89
N LYS A 58 -4.85 6.30 1.47
CA LYS A 58 -5.76 7.42 1.26
C LYS A 58 -6.70 7.17 0.08
N TYR A 59 -6.24 6.39 -0.90
CA TYR A 59 -7.02 5.99 -2.06
C TYR A 59 -6.84 4.49 -2.31
N ASN A 60 -7.93 3.80 -2.62
CA ASN A 60 -7.92 2.46 -3.20
C ASN A 60 -8.62 2.52 -4.56
N LEU A 61 -7.94 2.13 -5.64
CA LEU A 61 -8.44 2.31 -7.01
C LEU A 61 -9.33 1.15 -7.49
N GLY A 62 -9.38 0.03 -6.77
CA GLY A 62 -10.27 -1.09 -7.10
C GLY A 62 -9.98 -1.77 -8.44
N ILE A 63 -8.75 -1.69 -8.95
CA ILE A 63 -8.34 -2.30 -10.22
C ILE A 63 -8.06 -3.78 -9.99
N ASN A 64 -9.10 -4.62 -10.06
CA ASN A 64 -9.06 -6.06 -9.74
C ASN A 64 -9.73 -6.96 -10.80
N SER A 65 -9.95 -6.47 -12.02
CA SER A 65 -10.82 -7.11 -13.03
C SER A 65 -10.18 -8.25 -13.84
N LEU A 66 -8.93 -8.62 -13.56
CA LEU A 66 -8.23 -9.72 -14.25
C LEU A 66 -7.94 -10.87 -13.28
N SER A 67 -7.60 -12.04 -13.82
CA SER A 67 -7.25 -13.20 -13.00
C SER A 67 -6.05 -12.91 -12.09
N HIS A 68 -5.95 -13.61 -10.96
CA HIS A 68 -4.84 -13.42 -10.03
C HIS A 68 -3.46 -13.50 -10.72
N GLY A 69 -3.27 -14.46 -11.63
CA GLY A 69 -2.01 -14.62 -12.38
C GLY A 69 -1.73 -13.49 -13.38
N ALA A 70 -2.75 -12.78 -13.85
CA ALA A 70 -2.59 -11.59 -14.69
C ALA A 70 -2.33 -10.31 -13.88
N MET A 71 -2.49 -10.36 -12.54
CA MET A 71 -2.41 -9.23 -11.61
C MET A 71 -1.27 -9.36 -10.59
N THR A 72 -0.45 -10.42 -10.65
CA THR A 72 0.60 -10.73 -9.67
C THR A 72 2.01 -10.50 -10.15
#